data_AF-A0AAD7ERD9-F1
#
_entry.id   AF-A0AAD7ERD9-F1
#
_cell.length_a   1.000
_cell.length_b   1.000
_cell.length_c   1.000
_cell.angle_alpha   90.00
_cell.angle_beta   90.00
_cell.angle_gamma   90.00
#
_symmetry.space_group_name_H-M   'P 1'
#
loop_
_entity.id
_entity.type
_entity.pdbx_description
1 polymer ?
#
loop_
_entity_poly.entity_id
_entity_poly.type
_entity_poly.pdbx_seq_one_letter_code
_entity_poly.pdbx_strand_id
1 'polypeptide(L)'
;MHPYIQGGWKNLTNSNAPGSSRNLPPQPSIFGALPDPFRSRSEAPKPTLLSFTFGSFQLNILNCTVTDAQSRVYFRIMTDTPTLGYTVFLNAANQPTTIIEWLAHPFVEIRGILSKRRTTDYLPLAPNSSHRTMEVLGKHFVWVPGGEYIFLYSAGVGRPQVYAQVSRGDGAVTLELTAEAIQMGLLEICVTATFLLQCGRNID
;
A
#
# COMPACT_ATOMS: atom_id res chain seq x y z
N MET A 1 46.36 4.16 -45.32
CA MET A 1 45.48 4.19 -44.13
C MET A 1 44.29 3.28 -44.45
N HIS A 2 44.36 1.95 -44.31
CA HIS A 2 44.41 1.10 -43.11
C HIS A 2 43.34 1.44 -42.06
N PRO A 3 42.78 0.44 -41.36
CA PRO A 3 42.43 -0.95 -41.76
C PRO A 3 41.15 -1.44 -41.02
N TYR A 4 40.90 -2.75 -40.99
CA TYR A 4 39.81 -3.47 -40.27
C TYR A 4 38.56 -3.85 -41.09
N ILE A 5 38.79 -4.54 -42.22
CA ILE A 5 37.89 -5.61 -42.67
C ILE A 5 38.75 -6.86 -42.85
N GLN A 6 38.90 -7.64 -41.78
CA GLN A 6 39.40 -9.02 -41.83
C GLN A 6 38.81 -9.79 -40.66
N GLY A 7 38.06 -10.84 -40.98
CA GLY A 7 37.44 -11.73 -40.00
C GLY A 7 36.59 -12.79 -40.66
N GLY A 8 37.20 -13.54 -41.59
CA GLY A 8 36.58 -14.72 -42.16
C GLY A 8 36.43 -15.81 -41.09
N TRP A 9 35.19 -16.21 -40.82
CA TRP A 9 34.91 -17.45 -40.13
C TRP A 9 34.24 -18.40 -41.13
N LYS A 10 35.04 -19.35 -41.62
CA LYS A 10 34.53 -20.54 -42.31
C LYS A 10 33.80 -21.37 -41.26
N ASN A 11 32.50 -21.59 -41.48
CA ASN A 11 31.77 -22.64 -40.79
C ASN A 11 32.36 -24.00 -41.22
N LEU A 12 33.11 -24.63 -40.33
CA LEU A 12 33.43 -26.05 -40.42
C LEU A 12 32.46 -26.80 -39.52
N THR A 13 31.24 -26.98 -40.01
CA THR A 13 30.38 -28.05 -39.53
C THR A 13 30.17 -29.04 -40.67
N ASN A 14 30.56 -30.28 -40.36
CA ASN A 14 30.23 -31.51 -41.05
C ASN A 14 30.96 -31.82 -42.37
N SER A 15 32.05 -32.58 -42.25
CA SER A 15 32.43 -33.55 -43.28
C SER A 15 32.84 -34.85 -42.57
N ASN A 16 32.04 -35.88 -42.81
CA ASN A 16 32.20 -37.24 -42.31
C ASN A 16 33.65 -37.75 -42.42
N ALA A 17 34.18 -38.29 -41.33
CA ALA A 17 35.27 -39.27 -41.36
C ALA A 17 35.05 -40.30 -40.23
N PRO A 18 35.02 -41.62 -40.54
CA PRO A 18 34.97 -42.67 -39.53
C PRO A 18 36.40 -43.05 -39.13
N GLY A 19 36.71 -43.03 -37.83
CA GLY A 19 37.92 -43.69 -37.35
C GLY A 19 38.53 -43.15 -36.07
N SER A 20 38.62 -44.04 -35.08
CA SER A 20 39.65 -44.11 -34.03
C SER A 20 39.54 -43.18 -32.81
N SER A 21 38.96 -43.75 -31.74
CA SER A 21 39.51 -43.89 -30.38
C SER A 21 40.54 -42.86 -29.89
N ARG A 22 40.19 -42.12 -28.81
CA ARG A 22 40.97 -42.08 -27.56
C ARG A 22 40.19 -41.40 -26.43
N ASN A 23 40.16 -42.09 -25.29
CA ASN A 23 39.69 -41.63 -23.99
C ASN A 23 40.40 -40.34 -23.54
N LEU A 24 39.65 -39.26 -23.34
CA LEU A 24 40.06 -38.11 -22.53
C LEU A 24 38.88 -37.70 -21.63
N PRO A 25 39.08 -37.46 -20.33
CA PRO A 25 38.04 -36.91 -19.47
C PRO A 25 37.72 -35.46 -19.89
N PRO A 26 36.45 -35.02 -19.78
CA PRO A 26 36.05 -33.68 -20.19
C PRO A 26 36.75 -32.62 -19.33
N GLN A 27 37.49 -31.72 -19.99
CA GLN A 27 38.04 -30.54 -19.33
C GLN A 27 36.88 -29.60 -18.92
N PRO A 28 36.85 -29.09 -17.67
CA PRO A 28 35.85 -28.13 -17.26
C PRO A 28 36.05 -26.81 -18.02
N SER A 29 34.97 -26.27 -18.58
CA SER A 29 35.00 -24.97 -19.26
C SER A 29 35.30 -23.85 -18.26
N ILE A 30 36.45 -23.19 -18.42
CA ILE A 30 36.94 -22.07 -17.60
C ILE A 30 36.54 -20.71 -18.23
N PHE A 31 35.48 -20.67 -19.04
CA PHE A 31 34.95 -19.40 -19.53
C PHE A 31 33.93 -18.87 -18.53
N GLY A 32 34.40 -17.90 -17.74
CA GLY A 32 33.62 -17.15 -16.78
C GLY A 32 32.33 -16.64 -17.41
N ALA A 33 31.22 -17.00 -16.78
CA ALA A 33 29.92 -16.43 -17.05
C ALA A 33 30.03 -14.90 -16.90
N LEU A 34 29.81 -14.19 -18.00
CA LEU A 34 29.46 -12.79 -17.96
C LEU A 34 28.25 -12.63 -17.02
N PRO A 35 28.30 -11.77 -15.99
CA PRO A 35 27.11 -11.45 -15.22
C PRO A 35 26.08 -10.85 -16.17
N ASP A 36 24.97 -11.55 -16.35
CA ASP A 36 23.83 -11.12 -17.13
C ASP A 36 23.28 -9.82 -16.52
N PRO A 37 23.37 -8.65 -17.19
CA PRO A 37 22.87 -7.39 -16.64
C PRO A 37 21.33 -7.38 -16.48
N PHE A 38 20.65 -8.46 -16.87
CA PHE A 38 19.20 -8.58 -16.81
C PHE A 38 18.67 -9.65 -15.85
N ARG A 39 19.52 -10.36 -15.10
CA ARG A 39 19.05 -11.34 -14.11
C ARG A 39 19.56 -11.05 -12.71
N SER A 40 18.60 -10.81 -11.82
CA SER A 40 18.72 -10.57 -10.38
C SER A 40 18.86 -9.10 -9.98
N ARG A 41 17.90 -8.25 -10.38
CA ARG A 41 17.44 -7.22 -9.45
C ARG A 41 16.96 -8.00 -8.24
N SER A 42 17.76 -8.02 -7.17
CA SER A 42 17.38 -8.64 -5.89
C SER A 42 15.96 -8.22 -5.62
N GLU A 43 15.05 -9.19 -5.57
CA GLU A 43 13.65 -8.97 -5.25
C GLU A 43 13.67 -8.25 -3.90
N ALA A 44 13.40 -6.94 -3.93
CA ALA A 44 13.39 -6.15 -2.70
C ALA A 44 12.40 -6.85 -1.76
N PRO A 45 12.76 -7.09 -0.50
CA PRO A 45 11.91 -7.85 0.41
C PRO A 45 10.50 -7.26 0.36
N LYS A 46 9.52 -8.10 -0.02
CA LYS A 46 8.12 -7.70 -0.11
C LYS A 46 7.74 -7.08 1.24
N PRO A 47 7.22 -5.85 1.28
CA PRO A 47 6.91 -5.20 2.54
C PRO A 47 5.90 -6.05 3.32
N THR A 48 6.20 -6.29 4.60
CA THR A 48 5.26 -6.96 5.50
C THR A 48 4.03 -6.07 5.66
N LEU A 49 2.90 -6.54 5.15
CA LEU A 49 1.61 -5.86 5.25
C LEU A 49 0.85 -6.41 6.46
N LEU A 50 0.34 -5.51 7.29
CA LEU A 50 -0.58 -5.80 8.37
C LEU A 50 -1.99 -5.48 7.89
N SER A 51 -2.88 -6.47 7.97
CA SER A 51 -4.26 -6.35 7.48
C SER A 51 -5.22 -6.05 8.62
N PHE A 52 -6.08 -5.05 8.42
CA PHE A 52 -7.12 -4.61 9.33
C PHE A 52 -8.47 -4.65 8.61
N THR A 53 -9.38 -5.48 9.10
CA THR A 53 -10.70 -5.68 8.50
C THR A 53 -11.75 -4.90 9.30
N PHE A 54 -12.51 -4.07 8.59
CA PHE A 54 -13.70 -3.38 9.09
C PHE A 54 -14.89 -4.35 8.95
N GLY A 55 -15.14 -5.13 10.00
CA GLY A 55 -16.25 -6.07 10.06
C GLY A 55 -17.54 -5.38 10.49
N SER A 56 -18.56 -5.40 9.64
CA SER A 56 -19.93 -4.99 9.97
C SER A 56 -20.93 -6.07 9.57
N PHE A 57 -22.10 -6.06 10.21
CA PHE A 57 -23.26 -6.87 9.79
C PHE A 57 -24.08 -6.19 8.68
N GLN A 58 -23.67 -4.99 8.24
CA GLN A 58 -24.37 -4.18 7.25
C GLN A 58 -23.42 -3.82 6.09
N LEU A 59 -23.98 -3.39 4.96
CA LEU A 59 -23.22 -2.97 3.76
C LEU A 59 -22.37 -1.71 3.95
N ASN A 60 -22.51 -1.01 5.09
CA ASN A 60 -21.73 0.17 5.44
C ASN A 60 -20.88 -0.08 6.68
N ILE A 61 -19.82 0.73 6.84
CA ILE A 61 -18.90 0.65 7.98
C ILE A 61 -19.23 1.68 9.08
N LEU A 62 -20.45 2.23 9.11
CA LEU A 62 -20.86 3.23 10.11
C LEU A 62 -20.87 2.65 11.53
N ASN A 63 -21.21 1.36 11.64
CA ASN A 63 -21.13 0.60 12.88
C ASN A 63 -20.35 -0.68 12.60
N CYS A 64 -19.08 -0.71 12.98
CA CYS A 64 -18.20 -1.83 12.67
C CYS A 64 -17.11 -2.01 13.73
N THR A 65 -16.48 -3.18 13.70
CA THR A 65 -15.28 -3.46 14.49
C THR A 65 -14.09 -3.61 13.56
N VAL A 66 -12.99 -2.93 13.88
CA VAL A 66 -11.72 -3.07 13.16
C VAL A 66 -10.91 -4.14 13.87
N THR A 67 -10.60 -5.21 13.13
CA THR A 67 -9.88 -6.38 13.65
C THR A 67 -8.67 -6.70 12.79
N ASP A 68 -7.64 -7.33 13.36
CA ASP A 68 -6.53 -7.87 12.58
C ASP A 68 -6.81 -9.28 12.04
N ALA A 69 -5.81 -9.88 11.37
CA ALA A 69 -5.87 -11.25 10.87
C ALA A 69 -6.06 -12.32 11.99
N GLN A 70 -5.80 -11.99 13.24
CA GLN A 70 -6.03 -12.86 14.40
C GLN A 70 -7.36 -12.55 15.11
N SER A 71 -8.25 -11.77 14.48
CA SER A 71 -9.52 -11.31 15.05
C SER A 71 -9.38 -10.50 16.35
N ARG A 72 -8.21 -9.91 16.60
CA ARG A 72 -8.00 -9.01 17.74
C ARG A 72 -8.61 -7.66 17.42
N VAL A 73 -9.43 -7.15 18.34
CA VAL A 73 -10.12 -5.87 18.19
C VAL A 73 -9.16 -4.71 18.46
N TYR A 74 -9.00 -3.84 17.46
CA TYR A 74 -8.24 -2.59 17.59
C TYR A 74 -9.16 -1.41 17.84
N PHE A 75 -10.24 -1.30 17.06
CA PHE A 75 -11.20 -0.22 17.17
C PHE A 75 -12.65 -0.72 17.12
N ARG A 76 -13.53 -0.05 17.84
CA ARG A 76 -14.99 -0.14 17.68
C ARG A 76 -15.49 1.20 17.17
N ILE A 77 -16.11 1.21 16.01
CA ILE A 77 -16.66 2.40 15.36
C ILE A 77 -18.17 2.38 15.58
N MET A 78 -18.69 3.44 16.19
CA MET A 78 -20.11 3.61 16.51
C MET A 78 -20.60 4.92 15.94
N THR A 79 -21.64 4.88 15.12
CA THR A 79 -22.28 6.07 14.57
C THR A 79 -23.67 6.25 15.18
N ASP A 80 -24.01 7.49 15.52
CA ASP A 80 -25.29 7.89 16.11
C ASP A 80 -25.56 7.23 17.49
N THR A 81 -24.52 6.70 18.14
CA THR A 81 -24.56 6.09 19.47
C THR A 81 -23.32 6.49 20.28
N PRO A 82 -23.46 7.11 21.47
CA PRO A 82 -24.71 7.46 22.16
C PRO A 82 -25.36 8.76 21.67
N THR A 83 -24.70 9.53 20.80
CA THR A 83 -25.16 10.86 20.37
C THR A 83 -25.43 10.87 18.87
N LEU A 84 -26.62 11.31 18.47
CA LEU A 84 -27.00 11.49 17.06
C LEU A 84 -26.10 12.54 16.39
N GLY A 85 -25.70 12.28 15.15
CA GLY A 85 -24.81 13.15 14.38
C GLY A 85 -23.33 12.96 14.70
N TYR A 86 -22.94 11.92 15.43
CA TYR A 86 -21.54 11.66 15.78
C TYR A 86 -21.13 10.25 15.38
N THR A 87 -19.88 10.10 14.92
CA THR A 87 -19.20 8.81 14.92
C THR A 87 -18.05 8.85 15.92
N VAL A 88 -17.96 7.83 16.76
CA VAL A 88 -16.90 7.69 17.76
C VAL A 88 -16.13 6.39 17.52
N PHE A 89 -14.80 6.48 17.54
CA PHE A 89 -13.92 5.33 17.46
C PHE A 89 -13.38 5.08 18.86
N LEU A 90 -13.63 3.89 19.39
CA LEU A 90 -13.13 3.45 20.68
C LEU A 90 -11.96 2.48 20.46
N ASN A 91 -10.86 2.65 21.20
CA ASN A 91 -9.78 1.67 21.21
C ASN A 91 -10.17 0.38 21.98
N ALA A 92 -9.24 -0.57 22.06
CA ALA A 92 -9.42 -1.81 22.83
C ALA A 92 -9.73 -1.59 24.33
N ALA A 93 -9.34 -0.45 24.90
CA ALA A 93 -9.65 -0.04 26.28
C ALA A 93 -10.99 0.72 26.41
N ASN A 94 -11.80 0.76 25.34
CA ASN A 94 -13.04 1.53 25.23
C ASN A 94 -12.87 3.05 25.44
N GLN A 95 -11.68 3.59 25.17
CA GLN A 95 -11.43 5.02 25.23
C GLN A 95 -11.63 5.64 23.84
N PRO A 96 -12.28 6.82 23.73
CA PRO A 96 -12.45 7.48 22.45
C PRO A 96 -11.11 7.96 21.92
N THR A 97 -10.75 7.55 20.70
CA THR A 97 -9.53 8.00 20.00
C THR A 97 -9.85 8.94 18.84
N THR A 98 -10.98 8.74 18.16
CA THR A 98 -11.43 9.59 17.05
C THR A 98 -12.88 9.96 17.22
N ILE A 99 -13.22 11.20 16.89
CA ILE A 99 -14.59 11.72 16.88
C ILE A 99 -14.82 12.41 15.53
N ILE A 100 -15.93 12.06 14.88
CA ILE A 100 -16.41 12.73 13.67
C ILE A 100 -17.78 13.32 13.98
N GLU A 101 -17.96 14.60 13.67
CA GLU A 101 -19.22 15.31 13.83
C GLU A 101 -19.86 15.52 12.46
N TRP A 102 -21.05 14.96 12.26
CA TRP A 102 -21.81 15.01 11.03
C TRP A 102 -22.77 16.19 11.04
N LEU A 103 -22.25 17.34 10.65
CA LEU A 103 -23.02 18.54 10.34
C LEU A 103 -23.13 18.72 8.82
N ALA A 104 -23.67 19.85 8.37
CA ALA A 104 -23.65 20.23 6.95
C ALA A 104 -22.23 20.22 6.36
N HIS A 105 -21.23 20.58 7.19
CA HIS A 105 -19.81 20.40 6.91
C HIS A 105 -19.17 19.59 8.05
N PRO A 106 -18.76 18.34 7.82
CA PRO A 106 -18.33 17.48 8.91
C PRO A 106 -16.97 17.89 9.49
N PHE A 107 -16.78 17.58 10.77
CA PHE A 107 -15.53 17.79 11.49
C PHE A 107 -14.93 16.46 11.92
N VAL A 108 -13.61 16.39 11.99
CA VAL A 108 -12.85 15.24 12.48
C VAL A 108 -11.83 15.68 13.52
N GLU A 109 -11.72 14.89 14.58
CA GLU A 109 -10.71 15.01 15.64
C GLU A 109 -10.10 13.63 15.90
N ILE A 110 -8.77 13.54 15.92
CA ILE A 110 -8.03 12.33 16.32
C ILE A 110 -7.22 12.70 17.56
N ARG A 111 -7.63 12.22 18.73
CA ARG A 111 -7.07 12.66 20.01
C ARG A 111 -5.58 12.41 20.11
N GLY A 112 -4.85 13.46 20.50
CA GLY A 112 -3.39 13.43 20.60
C GLY A 112 -2.63 13.54 19.26
N ILE A 113 -3.34 13.55 18.12
CA ILE A 113 -2.73 13.55 16.78
C ILE A 113 -3.23 14.72 15.93
N LEU A 114 -4.55 14.87 15.80
CA LEU A 114 -5.21 15.82 14.93
C LEU A 114 -6.24 16.63 15.73
N SER A 115 -5.98 17.92 15.91
CA SER A 115 -6.97 18.86 16.43
C SER A 115 -8.21 18.92 15.54
N LYS A 116 -9.37 19.14 16.17
CA LYS A 116 -10.67 19.24 15.49
C LYS A 116 -10.61 20.22 14.32
N ARG A 117 -10.90 19.73 13.12
CA ARG A 117 -10.90 20.50 11.86
C ARG A 117 -11.93 19.92 10.88
N ARG A 118 -12.21 20.62 9.78
CA ARG A 118 -13.13 20.10 8.77
C ARG A 118 -12.55 18.86 8.11
N THR A 119 -13.40 17.93 7.71
CA THR A 119 -13.00 16.77 6.91
C THR A 119 -12.33 17.19 5.60
N THR A 120 -12.77 18.30 5.00
CA THR A 120 -12.15 18.91 3.81
C THR A 120 -10.73 19.43 4.05
N ASP A 121 -10.38 19.78 5.28
CA ASP A 121 -9.03 20.25 5.63
C ASP A 121 -8.13 19.07 6.01
N TYR A 122 -8.70 18.00 6.56
CA TYR A 122 -8.00 16.77 6.89
C TYR A 122 -7.70 15.91 5.65
N LEU A 123 -8.68 15.80 4.76
CA LEU A 123 -8.64 14.95 3.58
C LEU A 123 -9.09 15.73 2.32
N PRO A 124 -8.37 16.81 1.93
CA PRO A 124 -8.78 17.67 0.82
C PRO A 124 -8.87 16.89 -0.49
N LEU A 125 -9.95 17.12 -1.24
CA LEU A 125 -10.09 16.61 -2.60
C LEU A 125 -9.30 17.48 -3.58
N ALA A 126 -8.49 16.85 -4.42
CA ALA A 126 -7.80 17.57 -5.49
C ALA A 126 -8.82 18.24 -6.44
N PRO A 127 -8.50 19.38 -7.08
CA PRO A 127 -9.43 20.09 -7.97
C PRO A 127 -9.98 19.24 -9.13
N ASN A 128 -9.20 18.24 -9.57
CA ASN A 128 -9.59 17.31 -10.62
C ASN A 128 -10.29 16.04 -10.08
N SER A 129 -10.63 16.00 -8.79
CA SER A 129 -11.25 14.88 -8.08
C SER A 129 -10.53 13.53 -8.22
N SER A 130 -9.23 13.55 -8.57
CA SER A 130 -8.48 12.31 -8.87
C SER A 130 -7.84 11.66 -7.64
N HIS A 131 -7.65 12.41 -6.56
CA HIS A 131 -7.01 11.94 -5.34
C HIS A 131 -7.39 12.85 -4.18
N ARG A 132 -7.13 12.39 -2.96
CA ARG A 132 -7.17 13.23 -1.77
C ARG A 132 -5.78 13.35 -1.16
N THR A 133 -5.45 14.50 -0.62
CA THR A 133 -4.19 14.71 0.11
C THR A 133 -4.44 14.65 1.61
N MET A 134 -3.37 14.53 2.38
CA MET A 134 -3.42 14.69 3.84
C MET A 134 -2.05 15.09 4.35
N GLU A 135 -2.02 15.89 5.42
CA GLU A 135 -0.79 16.23 6.15
C GLU A 135 -0.96 15.84 7.62
N VAL A 136 -0.09 14.95 8.09
CA VAL A 136 -0.10 14.45 9.47
C VAL A 136 1.34 14.28 9.94
N LEU A 137 1.61 14.63 11.19
CA LEU A 137 2.95 14.50 11.79
C LEU A 137 4.06 15.18 10.94
N GLY A 138 3.74 16.28 10.27
CA GLY A 138 4.65 17.02 9.38
C GLY A 138 5.02 16.29 8.08
N LYS A 139 4.27 15.25 7.71
CA LYS A 139 4.45 14.48 6.47
C LYS A 139 3.22 14.59 5.59
N HIS A 140 3.46 14.68 4.28
CA HIS A 140 2.41 14.72 3.29
C HIS A 140 2.18 13.34 2.68
N PHE A 141 0.91 12.97 2.53
CA PHE A 141 0.50 11.75 1.89
C PHE A 141 -0.63 11.99 0.89
N VAL A 142 -0.81 11.05 -0.02
CA VAL A 142 -1.82 11.10 -1.08
C VAL A 142 -2.58 9.79 -1.16
N TRP A 143 -3.91 9.85 -1.03
CA TRP A 143 -4.84 8.77 -1.29
C TRP A 143 -5.26 8.78 -2.76
N VAL A 144 -4.90 7.75 -3.50
CA VAL A 144 -5.15 7.64 -4.95
C VAL A 144 -6.02 6.41 -5.23
N PRO A 145 -7.23 6.58 -5.78
CA PRO A 145 -8.03 5.47 -6.31
C PRO A 145 -7.32 4.79 -7.50
N GLY A 146 -7.32 3.46 -7.54
CA GLY A 146 -6.71 2.67 -8.59
C GLY A 146 -7.35 1.29 -8.73
N GLY A 147 -8.28 1.14 -9.69
CA GLY A 147 -9.06 -0.09 -9.86
C GLY A 147 -9.96 -0.34 -8.65
N GLU A 148 -9.88 -1.55 -8.08
CA GLU A 148 -10.62 -1.98 -6.88
C GLU A 148 -10.00 -1.51 -5.55
N TYR A 149 -8.94 -0.70 -5.63
CA TYR A 149 -8.14 -0.30 -4.48
C TYR A 149 -8.03 1.22 -4.34
N ILE A 150 -7.76 1.69 -3.12
CA ILE A 150 -7.28 3.04 -2.85
C ILE A 150 -5.93 2.94 -2.16
N PHE A 151 -4.90 3.55 -2.71
CA PHE A 151 -3.54 3.48 -2.19
C PHE A 151 -3.16 4.77 -1.48
N LEU A 152 -2.41 4.65 -0.38
CA LEU A 152 -1.75 5.76 0.28
C LEU A 152 -0.28 5.81 -0.13
N TYR A 153 0.13 6.92 -0.74
CA TYR A 153 1.51 7.18 -1.12
C TYR A 153 2.14 8.29 -0.27
N SER A 154 3.47 8.28 -0.12
CA SER A 154 4.21 9.48 0.23
C SER A 154 4.04 10.57 -0.83
N ALA A 155 3.89 11.82 -0.39
CA ALA A 155 4.00 13.00 -1.26
C ALA A 155 5.37 13.66 -1.05
N GLY A 156 6.07 14.01 -2.12
CA GLY A 156 7.34 14.75 -2.03
C GLY A 156 8.31 14.50 -3.19
N VAL A 157 9.52 15.02 -3.04
CA VAL A 157 10.62 14.86 -4.03
C VAL A 157 11.25 13.48 -3.83
N GLY A 158 10.79 12.50 -4.60
CA GLY A 158 11.29 11.13 -4.52
C GLY A 158 10.42 10.15 -5.28
N ARG A 159 10.76 8.86 -5.17
CA ARG A 159 9.89 7.79 -5.67
C ARG A 159 8.72 7.63 -4.69
N PRO A 160 7.46 7.72 -5.15
CA PRO A 160 6.30 7.46 -4.30
C PRO A 160 6.41 6.07 -3.67
N GLN A 161 6.23 6.00 -2.35
CA GLN A 161 6.22 4.75 -1.58
C GLN A 161 4.81 4.49 -1.08
N VAL A 162 4.35 3.23 -1.20
CA VAL A 162 3.04 2.81 -0.70
C VAL A 162 3.14 2.53 0.80
N TYR A 163 2.28 3.19 1.58
CA TYR A 163 2.16 2.97 3.01
C TYR A 163 0.90 2.21 3.40
N ALA A 164 -0.16 2.38 2.62
CA ALA A 164 -1.43 1.71 2.86
C ALA A 164 -2.13 1.35 1.55
N GLN A 165 -2.99 0.35 1.61
CA GLN A 165 -3.99 0.09 0.59
C GLN A 165 -5.33 -0.25 1.23
N VAL A 166 -6.41 0.23 0.62
CA VAL A 166 -7.78 -0.05 1.02
C VAL A 166 -8.43 -0.83 -0.11
N SER A 167 -9.10 -1.91 0.22
CA SER A 167 -9.95 -2.67 -0.69
C SER A 167 -11.35 -2.84 -0.10
N ARG A 168 -12.33 -3.08 -0.97
CA ARG A 168 -13.69 -3.45 -0.58
C ARG A 168 -14.08 -4.73 -1.29
N GLY A 169 -14.46 -5.75 -0.53
CA GLY A 169 -14.80 -7.07 -1.06
C GLY A 169 -15.57 -7.87 -0.02
N ASP A 170 -16.40 -8.82 -0.46
CA ASP A 170 -17.16 -9.74 0.42
C ASP A 170 -17.94 -9.06 1.55
N GLY A 171 -18.43 -7.84 1.31
CA GLY A 171 -19.17 -7.04 2.30
C GLY A 171 -18.30 -6.40 3.39
N ALA A 172 -16.97 -6.51 3.30
CA ALA A 172 -16.01 -5.92 4.22
C ALA A 172 -15.15 -4.84 3.52
N VAL A 173 -14.56 -3.96 4.33
CA VAL A 173 -13.49 -3.06 3.92
C VAL A 173 -12.22 -3.52 4.60
N THR A 174 -11.13 -3.66 3.85
CA THR A 174 -9.84 -4.07 4.37
C THR A 174 -8.84 -2.94 4.17
N LEU A 175 -8.15 -2.57 5.24
CA LEU A 175 -7.02 -1.66 5.24
C LEU A 175 -5.75 -2.47 5.50
N GLU A 176 -4.82 -2.46 4.56
CA GLU A 176 -3.49 -3.04 4.73
C GLU A 176 -2.47 -1.92 4.90
N LEU A 177 -1.62 -2.02 5.92
CA LEU A 177 -0.58 -1.05 6.26
C LEU A 177 0.79 -1.71 6.23
N THR A 178 1.81 -1.01 5.74
CA THR A 178 3.20 -1.47 5.89
C THR A 178 3.64 -1.39 7.34
N ALA A 179 4.59 -2.23 7.74
CA ALA A 179 5.23 -2.13 9.06
C ALA A 179 5.82 -0.73 9.34
N GLU A 180 6.34 -0.07 8.30
CA GLU A 180 6.84 1.31 8.38
C GLU A 180 5.71 2.31 8.71
N ALA A 181 4.54 2.18 8.07
CA ALA A 181 3.37 3.01 8.37
C ALA A 181 2.94 2.88 9.83
N ILE A 182 2.96 1.66 10.38
CA ILE A 182 2.66 1.39 11.79
C ILE A 182 3.68 2.06 12.71
N GLN A 183 4.98 1.92 12.41
CA GLN A 183 6.05 2.54 13.22
C GLN A 183 6.00 4.07 13.19
N MET A 184 5.49 4.66 12.11
CA MET A 184 5.25 6.11 12.02
C MET A 184 4.01 6.58 12.77
N GLY A 185 3.23 5.68 13.39
CA GLY A 185 1.99 6.04 14.09
C GLY A 185 0.83 6.37 13.14
N LEU A 186 0.80 5.80 11.94
CA LEU A 186 -0.26 6.08 10.96
C LEU A 186 -1.54 5.25 11.15
N LEU A 187 -1.61 4.36 12.14
CA LEU A 187 -2.73 3.44 12.28
C LEU A 187 -4.06 4.17 12.47
N GLU A 188 -4.20 4.99 13.50
CA GLU A 188 -5.42 5.75 13.81
C GLU A 188 -5.80 6.68 12.66
N ILE A 189 -4.79 7.30 12.05
CA ILE A 189 -4.94 8.21 10.91
C ILE A 189 -5.51 7.45 9.70
N CYS A 190 -4.91 6.32 9.33
CA CYS A 190 -5.34 5.56 8.15
C CYS A 190 -6.69 4.89 8.38
N VAL A 191 -6.99 4.43 9.60
CA VAL A 191 -8.31 3.90 9.96
C VAL A 191 -9.39 4.98 9.83
N THR A 192 -9.10 6.20 10.28
CA THR A 192 -10.01 7.36 10.13
C THR A 192 -10.22 7.75 8.67
N ALA A 193 -9.14 7.87 7.89
CA ALA A 193 -9.24 8.18 6.47
C ALA A 193 -10.00 7.08 5.69
N THR A 194 -9.70 5.81 5.97
CA THR A 194 -10.41 4.66 5.36
C THR A 194 -11.90 4.72 5.66
N PHE A 195 -12.26 5.02 6.91
CA PHE A 195 -13.65 5.17 7.29
C PHE A 195 -14.34 6.30 6.50
N LEU A 196 -13.75 7.50 6.47
CA LEU A 196 -14.31 8.64 5.73
C LEU A 196 -14.48 8.32 4.24
N LEU A 197 -13.50 7.66 3.62
CA LEU A 197 -13.51 7.27 2.21
C LEU A 197 -14.57 6.20 1.88
N GLN A 198 -14.90 5.31 2.83
CA GLN A 198 -15.70 4.10 2.56
C GLN A 198 -17.08 4.09 3.23
N CYS A 199 -17.38 5.05 4.12
CA CYS A 199 -18.62 5.10 4.89
C CYS A 199 -19.86 5.51 4.09
N GLY A 200 -19.70 6.13 2.92
CA GLY A 200 -20.80 6.54 2.03
C GLY A 200 -21.53 7.82 2.48
N ARG A 201 -21.06 8.51 3.52
CA ARG A 201 -21.54 9.86 3.89
C ARG A 201 -20.79 10.91 3.08
N ASN A 202 -21.41 12.08 2.87
CA ASN A 202 -20.71 13.22 2.28
C ASN A 202 -19.68 13.76 3.28
N ILE A 203 -18.45 13.97 2.81
CA ILE A 203 -17.33 14.50 3.61
C ILE A 203 -16.81 15.85 3.08
N ASP A 204 -17.43 16.39 2.03
CA ASP A 204 -17.11 17.68 1.41
C ASP A 204 -18.17 18.75 1.72
#